data_AF-A0AAV8WWE3-F1
#
_entry.id   AF-A0AAV8WWE3-F1
#
_cell.length_a   1.000
_cell.length_b   1.000
_cell.length_c   1.000
_cell.angle_alpha   90.00
_cell.angle_beta   90.00
_cell.angle_gamma   90.00
#
_symmetry.space_group_name_H-M   'P 1'
#
loop_
_entity.id
_entity.type
_entity.pdbx_description
1 polymer ?
#
loop_
_entity_poly.entity_id
_entity_poly.type
_entity_poly.pdbx_seq_one_letter_code
_entity_poly.pdbx_strand_id
1 'polypeptide(L)'
;MGPDTVLTVAEEAQLEKWIIEKALLGFPMHPDELKDSVQRVLKTINRPNPFVDDRPGRKWLKLFLNRHPKITQRSAETISKARASVSEAGIRNWFQELNEYLQHENCAEILNDPSRIFNGDETGLQTCPKTGKLLGPKNYRNFYEIASGPEKECITVLCTFSAAGDSAPPMVVFPYKRIPRDIAVSFPDDWGIGRSDSGWMTSATFYEYIANIFLPWILKRHIKLPILLLLDGHKSHIGMDLYNLCTQKGIMLYCLLPNATHILQPCDVSVFKSIKVHWKEIVRQHKQKTTKSITKNTFIPLFKKAYEQGVQPSIIKHGFRKCGIFPFDADAVDYSRCISKRREEQKK
;
A
#
# COMPACT_ATOMS: atom_id res chain seq x y z
N MET A 1 -6.35 38.80 -21.47
CA MET A 1 -6.90 37.47 -21.76
C MET A 1 -5.74 36.54 -22.06
N GLY A 2 -5.58 35.46 -21.29
CA GLY A 2 -4.58 34.44 -21.58
C GLY A 2 -5.04 33.56 -22.75
N PRO A 3 -4.17 32.71 -23.31
CA PRO A 3 -4.58 31.72 -24.30
C PRO A 3 -5.66 30.81 -23.74
N ASP A 4 -6.55 30.34 -24.61
CA ASP A 4 -7.64 29.42 -24.26
C ASP A 4 -7.11 28.15 -23.59
N THR A 5 -7.92 27.58 -22.70
CA THR A 5 -7.54 26.37 -21.96
C THR A 5 -7.48 25.18 -22.91
N VAL A 6 -6.41 24.39 -22.82
CA VAL A 6 -6.26 23.15 -23.60
C VAL A 6 -7.27 22.08 -23.15
N LEU A 7 -7.70 22.17 -21.89
CA LEU A 7 -8.75 21.34 -21.30
C LEU A 7 -10.11 22.03 -21.39
N THR A 8 -11.15 21.23 -21.55
CA THR A 8 -12.55 21.66 -21.48
C THR A 8 -12.93 22.01 -20.04
N VAL A 9 -14.02 22.77 -19.88
CA VAL A 9 -14.55 23.13 -18.55
C VAL A 9 -14.87 21.88 -17.71
N ALA A 10 -15.39 20.82 -18.33
CA ALA A 10 -15.69 19.56 -17.64
C ALA A 10 -14.43 18.82 -17.18
N GLU A 11 -13.38 18.78 -18.02
CA GLU A 11 -12.09 18.17 -17.67
C GLU A 11 -11.42 18.94 -16.52
N GLU A 12 -11.44 20.28 -16.55
CA GLU A 12 -10.88 21.08 -15.45
C GLU A 12 -11.66 20.90 -14.14
N ALA A 13 -13.00 20.85 -14.20
CA ALA A 13 -13.83 20.57 -13.03
C ALA A 13 -13.57 19.18 -12.43
N GLN A 14 -13.33 18.17 -13.28
CA GLN A 14 -12.97 16.82 -12.84
C GLN A 14 -11.60 16.79 -12.15
N LEU A 15 -10.61 17.56 -12.65
CA LEU A 15 -9.31 17.70 -12.01
C LEU A 15 -9.41 18.42 -10.66
N GLU A 16 -10.18 19.50 -10.57
CA GLU A 16 -10.42 20.20 -9.29
C GLU A 16 -11.02 19.24 -8.26
N LYS A 17 -12.09 18.54 -8.64
CA LYS A 17 -12.75 17.55 -7.80
C LYS A 17 -11.78 16.47 -7.33
N TRP A 18 -11.03 15.88 -8.25
CA TRP A 18 -10.03 14.85 -7.92
C TRP A 18 -8.96 15.35 -6.96
N ILE A 19 -8.41 16.55 -7.17
CA ILE A 19 -7.38 17.13 -6.27
C ILE A 19 -7.91 17.27 -4.85
N ILE A 20 -9.13 17.80 -4.70
CA ILE A 20 -9.76 18.03 -3.40
C ILE A 20 -10.07 16.69 -2.72
N GLU A 21 -10.76 15.78 -3.41
CA GLU A 21 -11.13 14.48 -2.85
C GLU A 21 -9.89 13.66 -2.46
N LYS A 22 -8.88 13.62 -3.33
CA LYS A 22 -7.62 12.92 -3.05
C LYS A 22 -6.92 13.49 -1.80
N ALA A 23 -6.97 14.81 -1.60
CA ALA A 23 -6.45 15.44 -0.38
C ALA A 23 -7.27 15.07 0.87
N LEU A 24 -8.59 15.04 0.77
CA LEU A 24 -9.49 14.60 1.87
C LEU A 24 -9.28 13.13 2.25
N LEU A 25 -8.92 12.28 1.28
CA LEU A 25 -8.52 10.89 1.52
C LEU A 25 -7.12 10.74 2.14
N GLY A 26 -6.43 11.85 2.44
CA GLY A 26 -5.08 11.86 3.02
C GLY A 26 -3.96 11.67 2.01
N PHE A 27 -4.22 11.84 0.72
CA PHE A 27 -3.25 11.72 -0.37
C PHE A 27 -3.03 13.07 -1.09
N PRO A 28 -2.45 14.11 -0.45
CA PRO A 28 -2.24 15.39 -1.10
C PRO A 28 -1.36 15.25 -2.37
N MET A 29 -1.73 15.97 -3.44
CA MET A 29 -1.09 15.84 -4.76
C MET A 29 0.06 16.83 -4.93
N HIS A 30 1.21 16.35 -5.41
CA HIS A 30 2.29 17.24 -5.84
C HIS A 30 1.95 17.87 -7.20
N PRO A 31 2.30 19.15 -7.47
CA PRO A 31 2.03 19.79 -8.75
C PRO A 31 2.55 19.05 -10.00
N ASP A 32 3.64 18.30 -9.87
CA ASP A 32 4.12 17.44 -10.96
C ASP A 32 3.18 16.27 -11.26
N GLU A 33 2.56 15.66 -10.26
CA GLU A 33 1.60 14.56 -10.46
C GLU A 33 0.36 15.04 -11.25
N LEU A 34 -0.09 16.28 -10.99
CA LEU A 34 -1.16 16.89 -11.76
C LEU A 34 -0.76 17.05 -13.24
N LYS A 35 0.43 17.60 -13.49
CA LYS A 35 0.95 17.78 -14.85
C LYS A 35 1.13 16.45 -15.58
N ASP A 36 1.63 15.43 -14.89
CA ASP A 36 1.81 14.09 -15.46
C ASP A 36 0.48 13.41 -15.78
N SER A 37 -0.56 13.67 -14.97
CA SER A 37 -1.91 13.18 -15.22
C SER A 37 -2.56 13.87 -16.43
N VAL A 38 -2.40 15.19 -16.56
CA VAL A 38 -2.87 15.93 -17.74
C VAL A 38 -2.11 15.50 -18.99
N GLN A 39 -0.79 15.32 -18.92
CA GLN A 39 0.01 14.81 -20.02
C GLN A 39 -0.52 13.46 -20.53
N ARG A 40 -0.86 12.55 -19.61
CA ARG A 40 -1.43 11.25 -19.96
C ARG A 40 -2.75 11.40 -20.71
N VAL A 41 -3.66 12.23 -20.20
CA VAL A 41 -4.94 12.52 -20.86
C VAL A 41 -4.71 13.05 -22.27
N LEU A 42 -3.85 14.07 -22.44
CA LEU A 42 -3.56 14.67 -23.74
C LEU A 42 -2.96 13.67 -24.74
N LYS A 43 -2.05 12.80 -24.29
CA LYS A 43 -1.50 11.71 -25.11
C LYS A 43 -2.55 10.69 -25.52
N THR A 44 -3.49 10.35 -24.62
CA THR A 44 -4.57 9.40 -24.92
C THR A 44 -5.58 9.96 -25.92
N ILE A 45 -5.98 11.22 -25.78
CA ILE A 45 -6.96 11.85 -26.68
C ILE A 45 -6.33 12.41 -27.96
N ASN A 46 -4.99 12.47 -28.03
CA ASN A 46 -4.20 13.01 -29.12
C ASN A 46 -4.64 14.43 -29.56
N ARG A 47 -4.98 15.28 -28.58
CA ARG A 47 -5.49 16.65 -28.82
C ARG A 47 -4.32 17.59 -29.12
N PRO A 48 -4.35 18.37 -30.22
CA PRO A 48 -3.35 19.39 -30.49
C PRO A 48 -3.23 20.36 -29.32
N ASN A 49 -2.00 20.59 -28.86
CA ASN A 49 -1.75 21.44 -27.71
C ASN A 49 -0.37 22.12 -27.83
N PRO A 50 -0.16 23.25 -27.13
CA PRO A 50 1.09 24.02 -27.22
C PRO A 50 2.20 23.50 -26.30
N PHE A 51 2.04 22.32 -25.70
CA PHE A 51 2.99 21.81 -24.71
C PHE A 51 4.09 20.98 -25.35
N VAL A 52 5.30 21.05 -24.79
CA VAL A 52 6.42 20.18 -25.19
C VAL A 52 6.16 18.78 -24.65
N ASP A 53 6.16 17.78 -25.53
CA ASP A 53 5.82 16.37 -25.21
C ASP A 53 4.45 16.24 -24.51
N ASP A 54 3.49 17.08 -24.90
CA ASP A 54 2.13 17.15 -24.34
C ASP A 54 2.08 17.44 -22.82
N ARG A 55 3.20 17.85 -22.21
CA ARG A 55 3.29 18.04 -20.75
C ARG A 55 3.07 19.49 -20.35
N PRO A 56 2.02 19.81 -19.55
CA PRO A 56 1.77 21.18 -19.15
C PRO A 56 2.94 21.79 -18.38
N GLY A 57 3.25 23.05 -18.67
CA GLY A 57 4.32 23.79 -18.00
C GLY A 57 3.89 24.48 -16.71
N ARG A 58 4.85 25.14 -16.03
CA ARG A 58 4.59 25.95 -14.81
C ARG A 58 3.54 27.04 -15.03
N LYS A 59 3.55 27.68 -16.22
CA LYS A 59 2.58 28.73 -16.57
C LYS A 59 1.15 28.20 -16.63
N TRP A 60 0.95 27.01 -17.20
CA TRP A 60 -0.37 26.38 -17.26
C TRP A 60 -0.90 26.10 -15.85
N LEU A 61 -0.08 25.51 -14.98
CA LEU A 61 -0.45 25.23 -13.60
C LEU A 61 -0.90 26.50 -12.84
N LYS A 62 -0.13 27.59 -12.97
CA LYS A 62 -0.48 28.87 -12.33
C LYS A 62 -1.85 29.37 -12.81
N LEU A 63 -2.12 29.28 -14.12
CA LEU A 63 -3.39 29.72 -14.69
C LEU A 63 -4.55 28.81 -14.26
N PHE A 64 -4.33 27.49 -14.19
CA PHE A 64 -5.29 26.52 -13.66
C PHE A 64 -5.67 26.85 -12.21
N LEU A 65 -4.70 27.04 -11.33
CA LEU A 65 -4.96 27.39 -9.93
C LEU A 65 -5.70 28.74 -9.78
N ASN A 66 -5.42 29.72 -10.64
CA ASN A 66 -6.17 30.98 -10.65
C ASN A 66 -7.65 30.79 -11.03
N ARG A 67 -7.99 29.80 -11.85
CA ARG A 67 -9.38 29.46 -12.22
C ARG A 67 -10.08 28.61 -11.17
N HIS A 68 -9.32 27.90 -10.33
CA HIS A 68 -9.83 26.97 -9.32
C HIS A 68 -9.44 27.40 -7.89
N PRO A 69 -10.06 28.48 -7.35
CA PRO A 69 -9.66 29.07 -6.07
C PRO A 69 -9.89 28.17 -4.85
N LYS A 70 -10.62 27.05 -5.02
CA LYS A 70 -10.78 26.03 -3.97
C LYS A 70 -9.49 25.24 -3.72
N ILE A 71 -8.56 25.25 -4.69
CA ILE A 71 -7.28 24.56 -4.59
C ILE A 71 -6.22 25.56 -4.14
N THR A 72 -5.56 25.26 -3.02
CA THR A 72 -4.42 26.07 -2.55
C THR A 72 -3.13 25.27 -2.64
N GLN A 73 -2.08 25.90 -3.15
CA GLN A 73 -0.72 25.36 -3.09
C GLN A 73 -0.05 25.87 -1.81
N ARG A 74 0.27 24.97 -0.89
CA ARG A 74 1.04 25.27 0.32
C ARG A 74 2.34 24.49 0.29
N SER A 75 3.42 25.08 0.81
CA SER A 75 4.62 24.31 1.11
C SER A 75 4.27 23.34 2.23
N ALA A 76 4.46 22.04 1.99
CA ALA A 76 4.43 21.09 3.08
C ALA A 76 5.52 21.49 4.09
N GLU A 77 5.19 21.57 5.37
CA GLU A 77 6.24 21.76 6.38
C GLU A 77 7.19 20.57 6.32
N THR A 78 8.46 20.83 6.03
CA THR A 78 9.50 19.81 6.10
C THR A 78 9.77 19.50 7.56
N ILE A 79 8.98 18.59 8.12
CA ILE A 79 9.17 18.09 9.48
C ILE A 79 10.42 17.19 9.47
N SER A 80 11.44 17.52 10.27
CA SER A 80 12.63 16.66 10.39
C SER A 80 12.23 15.26 10.86
N LYS A 81 12.98 14.20 10.51
CA LYS A 81 12.72 12.82 10.99
C LYS A 81 12.53 12.73 12.52
N ALA A 82 13.14 13.63 13.28
CA ALA A 82 13.02 13.73 14.73
C ALA A 82 11.70 14.38 15.21
N ARG A 83 11.03 15.19 14.37
CA ARG A 83 9.71 15.81 14.61
C ARG A 83 8.56 15.08 13.89
N ALA A 84 8.86 14.24 12.90
CA ALA A 84 7.92 13.34 12.22
C ALA A 84 7.48 12.16 13.11
N SER A 85 7.73 12.26 14.42
CA SER A 85 7.27 11.31 15.42
C SER A 85 5.76 11.37 15.49
N VAL A 86 5.13 10.26 15.16
CA VAL A 86 3.70 10.03 15.39
C VAL A 86 3.39 10.29 16.86
N SER A 87 2.50 11.25 17.11
CA SER A 87 2.02 11.61 18.45
C SER A 87 0.66 10.97 18.71
N GLU A 88 0.33 10.82 19.99
CA GLU A 88 -1.01 10.38 20.40
C GLU A 88 -2.10 11.31 19.86
N ALA A 89 -1.88 12.63 19.94
CA ALA A 89 -2.81 13.61 19.39
C ALA A 89 -3.01 13.45 17.87
N GLY A 90 -1.94 13.20 17.12
CA GLY A 90 -2.03 12.98 15.67
C GLY A 90 -2.79 11.71 15.30
N ILE A 91 -2.61 10.63 16.07
CA ILE A 91 -3.39 9.39 15.89
C ILE A 91 -4.86 9.66 16.20
N ARG A 92 -5.19 10.27 17.35
CA ARG A 92 -6.57 10.56 17.73
C ARG A 92 -7.27 11.46 16.70
N ASN A 93 -6.55 12.46 16.18
CA ASN A 93 -7.04 13.32 15.11
C ASN A 93 -7.32 12.51 13.83
N TRP A 94 -6.44 11.59 13.43
CA TRP A 94 -6.67 10.71 12.28
C TRP A 94 -7.94 9.84 12.45
N PHE A 95 -8.17 9.29 13.65
CA PHE A 95 -9.41 8.56 13.97
C PHE A 95 -10.65 9.45 13.83
N GLN A 96 -10.58 10.68 14.32
CA GLN A 96 -11.65 11.66 14.20
C GLN A 96 -11.92 12.01 12.73
N GLU A 97 -10.89 12.35 11.97
CA GLU A 97 -10.99 12.71 10.54
C GLU A 97 -11.57 11.56 9.70
N LEU A 98 -11.18 10.32 9.98
CA LEU A 98 -11.75 9.15 9.31
C LEU A 98 -13.24 9.00 9.62
N ASN A 99 -13.63 9.15 10.89
CA ASN A 99 -15.04 9.08 11.27
C ASN A 99 -15.87 10.21 10.64
N GLU A 100 -15.36 11.45 10.66
CA GLU A 100 -16.00 12.61 10.01
C GLU A 100 -16.15 12.41 8.50
N TYR A 101 -15.10 11.89 7.83
CA TYR A 101 -15.15 11.53 6.42
C TYR A 101 -16.26 10.48 6.14
N LEU A 102 -16.31 9.40 6.92
CA LEU A 102 -17.33 8.37 6.74
C LEU A 102 -18.75 8.87 7.01
N GLN A 103 -18.92 9.80 7.97
CA GLN A 103 -20.21 10.46 8.22
C GLN A 103 -20.62 11.34 7.04
N HIS A 104 -19.70 12.14 6.50
CA HIS A 104 -19.96 12.98 5.32
C HIS A 104 -20.39 12.15 4.10
N GLU A 105 -19.76 10.98 3.90
CA GLU A 105 -20.10 10.05 2.82
C GLU A 105 -21.34 9.18 3.12
N ASN A 106 -22.03 9.37 4.25
CA ASN A 106 -23.16 8.54 4.71
C ASN A 106 -22.81 7.03 4.80
N CYS A 107 -21.58 6.73 5.22
CA CYS A 107 -21.00 5.39 5.27
C CYS A 107 -20.45 5.02 6.66
N ALA A 108 -20.84 5.74 7.71
CA ALA A 108 -20.35 5.52 9.08
C ALA A 108 -20.62 4.10 9.62
N GLU A 109 -21.62 3.40 9.09
CA GLU A 109 -21.95 2.03 9.47
C GLU A 109 -20.88 1.01 9.04
N ILE A 110 -19.96 1.37 8.13
CA ILE A 110 -18.78 0.56 7.80
C ILE A 110 -17.95 0.27 9.06
N LEU A 111 -17.82 1.23 9.98
CA LEU A 111 -17.00 1.08 11.21
C LEU A 111 -17.53 -0.02 12.14
N ASN A 112 -18.78 -0.43 11.98
CA ASN A 112 -19.42 -1.49 12.76
C ASN A 112 -19.39 -2.86 12.08
N ASP A 113 -18.91 -2.94 10.83
CA ASP A 113 -18.88 -4.17 10.04
C ASP A 113 -17.45 -4.55 9.64
N PRO A 114 -16.86 -5.57 10.30
CA PRO A 114 -15.47 -5.95 10.03
C PRO A 114 -15.26 -6.54 8.64
N SER A 115 -16.32 -6.99 7.96
CA SER A 115 -16.22 -7.51 6.59
C SER A 115 -16.04 -6.40 5.56
N ARG A 116 -16.30 -5.14 5.94
CA ARG A 116 -16.24 -3.96 5.08
C ARG A 116 -15.01 -3.07 5.33
N ILE A 117 -14.14 -3.43 6.27
CA ILE A 117 -12.91 -2.70 6.57
C ILE A 117 -11.72 -3.54 6.15
N PHE A 118 -10.91 -3.01 5.24
CA PHE A 118 -9.74 -3.67 4.68
C PHE A 118 -8.48 -2.88 4.93
N ASN A 119 -7.37 -3.59 4.98
CA ASN A 119 -6.04 -3.03 4.98
C ASN A 119 -5.18 -3.74 3.92
N GLY A 120 -4.55 -2.95 3.05
CA GLY A 120 -3.65 -3.44 2.00
C GLY A 120 -2.25 -2.86 2.18
N ASP A 121 -1.22 -3.68 1.96
CA ASP A 121 0.18 -3.25 2.01
C ASP A 121 1.11 -4.22 1.27
N GLU A 122 2.32 -3.78 0.95
CA GLU A 122 3.38 -4.61 0.38
C GLU A 122 4.42 -5.08 1.40
N THR A 123 4.91 -6.30 1.21
CA THR A 123 6.09 -6.80 1.91
C THR A 123 7.12 -7.36 0.94
N GLY A 124 8.39 -7.08 1.21
CA GLY A 124 9.51 -7.75 0.57
C GLY A 124 9.85 -9.08 1.25
N LEU A 125 10.03 -10.14 0.47
CA LEU A 125 10.52 -11.44 0.91
C LEU A 125 11.84 -11.77 0.24
N GLN A 126 12.89 -11.88 1.05
CA GLN A 126 14.21 -12.28 0.57
C GLN A 126 14.20 -13.75 0.15
N THR A 127 14.86 -14.12 -0.95
CA THR A 127 15.01 -15.52 -1.35
C THR A 127 15.99 -16.28 -0.46
N CYS A 128 16.93 -15.57 0.18
CA CYS A 128 17.87 -16.12 1.16
C CYS A 128 17.84 -15.32 2.49
N PRO A 129 16.76 -15.41 3.29
CA PRO A 129 16.66 -14.72 4.57
C PRO A 129 17.66 -15.30 5.58
N LYS A 130 18.15 -14.45 6.49
CA LYS A 130 18.96 -14.90 7.64
C LYS A 130 18.16 -15.86 8.52
N THR A 131 18.71 -17.04 8.76
CA THR A 131 18.02 -18.14 9.46
C THR A 131 18.10 -18.06 10.98
N GLY A 132 18.94 -17.18 11.53
CA GLY A 132 19.00 -16.88 12.97
C GLY A 132 20.38 -17.14 13.57
N LYS A 133 20.39 -17.62 14.82
CA LYS A 133 21.63 -17.96 15.55
C LYS A 133 22.10 -19.37 15.15
N LEU A 134 23.41 -19.54 15.02
CA LEU A 134 24.06 -20.81 14.75
C LEU A 134 24.59 -21.43 16.05
N LEU A 135 24.63 -22.76 16.10
CA LEU A 135 25.30 -23.51 17.14
C LEU A 135 26.64 -24.01 16.62
N GLY A 136 27.66 -23.97 17.46
CA GLY A 136 28.93 -24.62 17.17
C GLY A 136 29.92 -24.52 18.33
N PRO A 137 31.17 -24.94 18.12
CA PRO A 137 32.14 -25.12 19.19
C PRO A 137 32.43 -23.81 19.94
N LYS A 138 32.49 -23.86 21.28
CA LYS A 138 32.71 -22.68 22.15
C LYS A 138 34.01 -21.92 21.83
N ASN A 139 35.00 -22.62 21.31
CA ASN A 139 36.31 -22.09 20.91
C ASN A 139 36.33 -21.48 19.49
N TYR A 140 35.23 -21.56 18.72
CA TYR A 140 35.14 -20.92 17.41
C TYR A 140 34.59 -19.52 17.58
N ARG A 141 35.40 -18.50 17.27
CA ARG A 141 35.00 -17.09 17.37
C ARG A 141 34.06 -16.66 16.25
N ASN A 142 34.18 -17.28 15.07
CA ASN A 142 33.42 -16.91 13.88
C ASN A 142 32.58 -18.09 13.38
N PHE A 143 31.29 -17.85 13.18
CA PHE A 143 30.36 -18.77 12.53
C PHE A 143 29.89 -18.15 11.22
N TYR A 144 29.89 -18.96 10.15
CA TYR A 144 29.46 -18.54 8.81
C TYR A 144 28.35 -19.46 8.32
N GLU A 145 27.28 -18.90 7.78
CA GLU A 145 26.30 -19.62 6.96
C GLU A 145 26.59 -19.27 5.51
N ILE A 146 26.85 -20.27 4.67
CA ILE A 146 27.03 -20.05 3.22
C ILE A 146 25.65 -19.75 2.62
N ALA A 147 25.51 -18.58 2.01
CA ALA A 147 24.30 -18.23 1.29
C ALA A 147 24.09 -19.18 0.10
N SER A 148 22.93 -19.82 0.05
CA SER A 148 22.61 -20.76 -1.03
C SER A 148 22.23 -20.04 -2.33
N GLY A 149 22.09 -18.70 -2.34
CA GLY A 149 21.67 -17.90 -3.50
C GLY A 149 21.92 -16.40 -3.30
N PRO A 150 21.42 -15.52 -4.20
CA PRO A 150 21.66 -14.09 -4.13
C PRO A 150 21.09 -13.47 -2.84
N GLU A 151 21.96 -13.02 -1.93
CA GLU A 151 21.58 -12.55 -0.59
C GLU A 151 20.62 -11.35 -0.58
N LYS A 152 20.64 -10.55 -1.65
CA LYS A 152 19.86 -9.31 -1.76
C LYS A 152 18.60 -9.44 -2.62
N GLU A 153 18.37 -10.59 -3.24
CA GLU A 153 17.19 -10.77 -4.07
C GLU A 153 15.94 -10.81 -3.19
N CYS A 154 14.99 -9.93 -3.52
CA CYS A 154 13.77 -9.70 -2.78
C CYS A 154 12.60 -9.72 -3.76
N ILE A 155 11.52 -10.40 -3.39
CA ILE A 155 10.29 -10.47 -4.16
C ILE A 155 9.21 -9.71 -3.39
N THR A 156 8.54 -8.79 -4.09
CA THR A 156 7.49 -7.95 -3.52
C THR A 156 6.16 -8.70 -3.56
N VAL A 157 5.43 -8.69 -2.44
CA VAL A 157 4.09 -9.29 -2.35
C VAL A 157 3.13 -8.26 -1.78
N LEU A 158 2.07 -7.95 -2.52
CA LEU A 158 0.93 -7.16 -2.07
C LEU A 158 -0.10 -8.08 -1.42
N CYS A 159 -0.53 -7.74 -0.21
CA CYS A 159 -1.55 -8.48 0.52
C CYS A 159 -2.68 -7.52 0.93
N THR A 160 -3.91 -8.04 0.98
CA THR A 160 -5.06 -7.28 1.48
C THR A 160 -5.89 -8.17 2.41
N PHE A 161 -6.21 -7.66 3.60
CA PHE A 161 -6.93 -8.39 4.63
C PHE A 161 -8.14 -7.61 5.12
N SER A 162 -9.21 -8.31 5.52
CA SER A 162 -10.38 -7.69 6.18
C SER A 162 -10.23 -7.72 7.70
N ALA A 163 -10.88 -6.78 8.38
CA ALA A 163 -11.02 -6.81 9.84
C ALA A 163 -11.76 -8.07 10.33
N ALA A 164 -12.55 -8.72 9.46
CA ALA A 164 -13.22 -9.99 9.75
C ALA A 164 -12.28 -11.20 9.73
N GLY A 165 -11.00 -11.00 9.40
CA GLY A 165 -9.99 -12.05 9.36
C GLY A 165 -9.89 -12.77 8.01
N ASP A 166 -10.52 -12.24 6.96
CA ASP A 166 -10.37 -12.78 5.61
C ASP A 166 -9.12 -12.24 4.93
N SER A 167 -8.60 -13.03 4.01
CA SER A 167 -7.51 -12.65 3.11
C SER A 167 -8.05 -12.61 1.69
N ALA A 168 -7.92 -11.47 1.02
CA ALA A 168 -8.00 -11.45 -0.43
C ALA A 168 -6.76 -12.17 -1.00
N PRO A 169 -6.83 -12.70 -2.24
CA PRO A 169 -5.67 -13.28 -2.88
C PRO A 169 -4.55 -12.23 -2.99
N PRO A 170 -3.29 -12.60 -2.67
CA PRO A 170 -2.17 -11.68 -2.81
C PRO A 170 -1.77 -11.52 -4.28
N MET A 171 -1.00 -10.48 -4.55
CA MET A 171 -0.28 -10.33 -5.82
C MET A 171 1.23 -10.37 -5.57
N VAL A 172 1.96 -11.13 -6.39
CA VAL A 172 3.43 -11.19 -6.33
C VAL A 172 3.99 -10.43 -7.54
N VAL A 173 4.88 -9.46 -7.28
CA VAL A 173 5.45 -8.58 -8.31
C VAL A 173 6.90 -8.98 -8.60
N PHE A 174 7.19 -9.24 -9.88
CA PHE A 174 8.53 -9.61 -10.33
C PHE A 174 9.20 -8.51 -11.19
N PRO A 175 10.54 -8.42 -11.15
CA PRO A 175 11.33 -7.56 -12.02
C PRO A 175 11.46 -8.16 -13.43
N TYR A 176 10.37 -8.20 -14.20
CA TYR A 176 10.33 -8.76 -15.55
C TYR A 176 9.53 -7.87 -16.50
N LYS A 177 10.01 -7.76 -17.75
CA LYS A 177 9.19 -7.22 -18.84
C LYS A 177 8.11 -8.19 -19.29
N ARG A 178 8.39 -9.49 -19.28
CA ARG A 178 7.42 -10.56 -19.58
C ARG A 178 7.63 -11.67 -18.58
N ILE A 179 6.56 -12.13 -17.95
CA ILE A 179 6.64 -13.23 -16.99
C ILE A 179 6.97 -14.53 -17.75
N PRO A 180 8.03 -15.26 -17.37
CA PRO A 180 8.32 -16.59 -17.90
C PRO A 180 7.15 -17.55 -17.68
N ARG A 181 6.88 -18.42 -18.66
CA ARG A 181 5.78 -19.40 -18.59
C ARG A 181 5.86 -20.27 -17.35
N ASP A 182 7.05 -20.76 -17.01
CA ASP A 182 7.27 -21.64 -15.86
C ASP A 182 6.93 -20.97 -14.53
N ILE A 183 7.13 -19.64 -14.43
CA ILE A 183 6.68 -18.87 -13.26
C ILE A 183 5.16 -18.79 -13.27
N ALA A 184 4.56 -18.40 -14.40
CA ALA A 184 3.11 -18.21 -14.49
C ALA A 184 2.31 -19.47 -14.12
N VAL A 185 2.75 -20.65 -14.58
CA VAL A 185 2.07 -21.93 -14.28
C VAL A 185 2.27 -22.41 -12.84
N SER A 186 3.17 -21.78 -12.08
CA SER A 186 3.42 -22.13 -10.68
C SER A 186 2.49 -21.42 -9.69
N PHE A 187 1.72 -20.43 -10.17
CA PHE A 187 0.81 -19.65 -9.33
C PHE A 187 -0.50 -20.40 -9.05
N PRO A 188 -1.09 -20.20 -7.85
CA PRO A 188 -2.50 -20.45 -7.66
C PRO A 188 -3.36 -19.63 -8.62
N ASP A 189 -4.48 -20.20 -9.07
CA ASP A 189 -5.37 -19.58 -10.08
C ASP A 189 -5.95 -18.23 -9.64
N ASP A 190 -6.09 -18.01 -8.34
CA ASP A 190 -6.68 -16.80 -7.76
C ASP A 190 -5.66 -15.72 -7.41
N TRP A 191 -4.36 -16.02 -7.44
CA TRP A 191 -3.31 -15.07 -7.09
C TRP A 191 -2.96 -14.13 -8.24
N GLY A 192 -2.65 -12.88 -7.92
CA GLY A 192 -2.22 -11.89 -8.91
C GLY A 192 -0.75 -12.08 -9.31
N ILE A 193 -0.45 -11.95 -10.60
CA ILE A 193 0.91 -11.91 -11.12
C ILE A 193 1.23 -10.49 -11.58
N GLY A 194 2.01 -9.76 -10.78
CA GLY A 194 2.45 -8.40 -11.09
C GLY A 194 3.83 -8.37 -11.75
N ARG A 195 4.10 -7.29 -12.49
CA ARG A 195 5.41 -7.06 -13.10
C ARG A 195 5.77 -5.57 -13.13
N SER A 196 7.05 -5.28 -12.99
CA SER A 196 7.64 -3.96 -13.25
C SER A 196 9.12 -4.11 -13.60
N ASP A 197 9.76 -3.06 -14.12
CA ASP A 197 11.20 -3.14 -14.45
C ASP A 197 12.07 -3.37 -13.21
N SER A 198 11.65 -2.83 -12.06
CA SER A 198 12.39 -2.87 -10.80
C SER A 198 11.89 -3.96 -9.83
N GLY A 199 10.75 -4.60 -10.12
CA GLY A 199 10.09 -5.56 -9.24
C GLY A 199 9.36 -4.93 -8.05
N TRP A 200 9.28 -3.60 -8.02
CA TRP A 200 8.51 -2.84 -7.04
C TRP A 200 7.10 -2.55 -7.53
N MET A 201 6.20 -2.25 -6.60
CA MET A 201 4.84 -1.84 -6.94
C MET A 201 4.86 -0.52 -7.73
N THR A 202 3.98 -0.43 -8.72
CA THR A 202 3.71 0.78 -9.49
C THR A 202 2.22 1.08 -9.47
N SER A 203 1.82 2.31 -9.80
CA SER A 203 0.39 2.65 -9.87
C SER A 203 -0.38 1.79 -10.87
N ALA A 204 0.25 1.40 -11.98
CA ALA A 204 -0.36 0.50 -12.97
C ALA A 204 -0.56 -0.91 -12.39
N THR A 205 0.47 -1.47 -11.75
CA THR A 205 0.39 -2.81 -11.13
C THR A 205 -0.64 -2.85 -9.99
N PHE A 206 -0.73 -1.78 -9.19
CA PHE A 206 -1.71 -1.68 -8.12
C PHE A 206 -3.14 -1.56 -8.68
N TYR A 207 -3.33 -0.77 -9.74
CA TYR A 207 -4.61 -0.72 -10.46
C TYR A 207 -5.02 -2.09 -10.99
N GLU A 208 -4.10 -2.83 -11.63
CA GLU A 208 -4.35 -4.19 -12.11
C GLU A 208 -4.78 -5.13 -10.98
N TYR A 209 -4.17 -5.02 -9.79
CA TYR A 209 -4.58 -5.78 -8.61
C TYR A 209 -6.02 -5.47 -8.20
N ILE A 210 -6.34 -4.18 -8.04
CA ILE A 210 -7.68 -3.76 -7.60
C ILE A 210 -8.74 -4.18 -8.62
N ALA A 211 -8.50 -3.93 -9.91
CA ALA A 211 -9.46 -4.20 -10.98
C ALA A 211 -9.66 -5.71 -11.24
N ASN A 212 -8.59 -6.50 -11.23
CA ASN A 212 -8.63 -7.88 -11.72
C ASN A 212 -8.63 -8.93 -10.60
N ILE A 213 -8.24 -8.58 -9.38
CA ILE A 213 -8.14 -9.53 -8.26
C ILE A 213 -9.06 -9.12 -7.12
N PHE A 214 -8.86 -7.94 -6.54
CA PHE A 214 -9.55 -7.55 -5.30
C PHE A 214 -11.05 -7.29 -5.52
N LEU A 215 -11.42 -6.50 -6.54
CA LEU A 215 -12.82 -6.21 -6.83
C LEU A 215 -13.60 -7.48 -7.23
N PRO A 216 -13.12 -8.34 -8.16
CA PRO A 216 -13.80 -9.61 -8.44
C PRO A 216 -13.95 -10.50 -7.21
N TRP A 217 -12.95 -10.53 -6.31
CA TRP A 217 -13.03 -11.29 -5.06
C TRP A 217 -14.11 -10.77 -4.11
N ILE A 218 -14.21 -9.45 -3.92
CA ILE A 218 -15.28 -8.79 -3.14
C ILE A 218 -16.66 -9.20 -3.69
N LEU A 219 -16.85 -9.07 -5.00
CA LEU A 219 -18.13 -9.34 -5.66
C LEU A 219 -18.51 -10.82 -5.55
N LYS A 220 -17.55 -11.73 -5.75
CA LYS A 220 -17.76 -13.18 -5.62
C LYS A 220 -18.15 -13.59 -4.20
N ARG A 221 -17.65 -12.88 -3.19
CA ARG A 221 -17.99 -13.11 -1.78
C ARG A 221 -19.25 -12.37 -1.31
N HIS A 222 -19.91 -11.61 -2.19
CA HIS A 222 -21.09 -10.82 -1.85
C HIS A 222 -20.86 -9.87 -0.66
N ILE A 223 -19.66 -9.30 -0.56
CA ILE A 223 -19.35 -8.32 0.49
C ILE A 223 -20.18 -7.06 0.25
N LYS A 224 -20.82 -6.56 1.29
CA LYS A 224 -21.67 -5.37 1.22
C LYS A 224 -20.82 -4.14 0.88
N LEU A 225 -21.17 -3.47 -0.22
CA LEU A 225 -20.60 -2.19 -0.62
C LEU A 225 -21.40 -1.02 -0.02
N PRO A 226 -20.78 0.16 0.20
CA PRO A 226 -19.35 0.44 0.01
C PRO A 226 -18.44 -0.20 1.07
N ILE A 227 -17.15 -0.37 0.77
CA ILE A 227 -16.12 -0.84 1.71
C ILE A 227 -15.03 0.21 1.90
N LEU A 228 -14.35 0.19 3.04
CA LEU A 228 -13.17 1.01 3.34
C LEU A 228 -11.90 0.19 3.09
N LEU A 229 -10.99 0.70 2.24
CA LEU A 229 -9.66 0.14 2.02
C LEU A 229 -8.59 1.13 2.52
N LEU A 230 -7.96 0.76 3.62
CA LEU A 230 -6.87 1.49 4.25
C LEU A 230 -5.53 1.14 3.60
N LEU A 231 -4.80 2.15 3.14
CA LEU A 231 -3.50 2.03 2.47
C LEU A 231 -2.49 2.99 3.07
N ASP A 232 -1.20 2.75 2.82
CA ASP A 232 -0.17 3.75 3.10
C ASP A 232 -0.17 4.88 2.05
N GLY A 233 0.52 5.98 2.35
CA GLY A 233 0.64 7.14 1.48
C GLY A 233 1.57 6.97 0.27
N HIS A 234 1.90 5.75 -0.14
CA HIS A 234 2.83 5.53 -1.25
C HIS A 234 2.22 5.93 -2.60
N LYS A 235 3.05 6.50 -3.48
CA LYS A 235 2.64 7.04 -4.79
C LYS A 235 1.98 6.03 -5.73
N SER A 236 2.16 4.71 -5.51
CA SER A 236 1.45 3.67 -6.27
C SER A 236 -0.06 3.75 -6.06
N HIS A 237 -0.53 4.21 -4.90
CA HIS A 237 -1.95 4.15 -4.51
C HIS A 237 -2.80 5.30 -5.03
N ILE A 238 -2.23 6.16 -5.89
CA ILE A 238 -2.75 7.53 -6.06
C ILE A 238 -3.08 7.93 -7.50
N GLY A 239 -3.27 6.95 -8.39
CA GLY A 239 -3.65 7.20 -9.79
C GLY A 239 -5.11 7.65 -9.93
N MET A 240 -5.37 8.59 -10.85
CA MET A 240 -6.74 9.04 -11.17
C MET A 240 -7.64 7.89 -11.65
N ASP A 241 -7.11 7.00 -12.48
CA ASP A 241 -7.85 5.84 -13.00
C ASP A 241 -8.28 4.90 -11.87
N LEU A 242 -7.40 4.69 -10.90
CA LEU A 242 -7.70 3.92 -9.69
C LEU A 242 -8.78 4.60 -8.85
N TYR A 243 -8.64 5.91 -8.62
CA TYR A 243 -9.64 6.68 -7.88
C TYR A 243 -11.03 6.56 -8.52
N ASN A 244 -11.12 6.80 -9.82
CA ASN A 244 -12.38 6.70 -10.57
C ASN A 244 -13.00 5.30 -10.49
N LEU A 245 -12.19 4.25 -10.68
CA LEU A 245 -12.64 2.85 -10.55
C LEU A 245 -13.18 2.58 -9.15
N CYS A 246 -12.42 2.95 -8.12
CA CYS A 246 -12.76 2.70 -6.72
C CYS A 246 -14.07 3.42 -6.34
N THR A 247 -14.17 4.72 -6.63
CA THR A 247 -15.38 5.51 -6.37
C THR A 247 -16.60 4.92 -7.08
N GLN A 248 -16.49 4.55 -8.36
CA GLN A 248 -17.59 3.95 -9.11
C GLN A 248 -18.02 2.58 -8.54
N LYS A 249 -17.10 1.83 -7.95
CA LYS A 249 -17.32 0.46 -7.46
C LYS A 249 -17.56 0.39 -5.95
N GLY A 250 -17.68 1.53 -5.28
CA GLY A 250 -17.93 1.58 -3.83
C GLY A 250 -16.74 1.11 -3.00
N ILE A 251 -15.51 1.30 -3.49
CA ILE A 251 -14.28 1.08 -2.72
C ILE A 251 -13.78 2.46 -2.28
N MET A 252 -13.88 2.76 -0.99
CA MET A 252 -13.39 3.99 -0.40
C MET A 252 -11.94 3.82 0.01
N LEU A 253 -11.02 4.45 -0.73
CA LEU A 253 -9.61 4.46 -0.39
C LEU A 253 -9.36 5.50 0.70
N TYR A 254 -8.64 5.16 1.77
CA TYR A 254 -8.28 6.12 2.79
C TYR A 254 -6.85 5.90 3.30
N CYS A 255 -6.08 6.98 3.41
CA CYS A 255 -4.68 6.92 3.79
C CYS A 255 -4.52 6.75 5.30
N LEU A 256 -3.65 5.83 5.72
CA LEU A 256 -3.18 5.76 7.09
C LEU A 256 -2.29 6.95 7.43
N LEU A 257 -2.26 7.31 8.71
CA LEU A 257 -1.40 8.37 9.22
C LEU A 257 0.08 8.13 8.80
N PRO A 258 0.73 9.09 8.13
CA PRO A 258 2.11 8.94 7.68
C PRO A 258 3.07 8.64 8.85
N ASN A 259 4.06 7.78 8.59
CA ASN A 259 5.05 7.31 9.56
C ASN A 259 4.47 6.53 10.76
N ALA A 260 3.19 6.16 10.73
CA ALA A 260 2.52 5.38 11.77
C ALA A 260 2.36 3.89 11.43
N THR A 261 3.05 3.40 10.41
CA THR A 261 2.96 2.00 9.96
C THR A 261 3.16 1.00 11.11
N HIS A 262 4.12 1.23 12.00
CA HIS A 262 4.34 0.34 13.15
C HIS A 262 3.21 0.35 14.18
N ILE A 263 2.26 1.27 14.11
CA ILE A 263 1.15 1.47 15.07
C ILE A 263 -0.21 1.17 14.42
N LEU A 264 -0.47 1.73 13.24
CA LEU A 264 -1.79 1.78 12.61
C LEU A 264 -1.93 0.90 11.35
N GLN A 265 -0.89 0.19 10.90
CA GLN A 265 -0.95 -0.70 9.73
C GLN A 265 -1.12 -2.16 10.17
N PRO A 266 -2.33 -2.76 10.13
CA PRO A 266 -2.57 -4.16 10.50
C PRO A 266 -1.61 -5.16 9.85
N CYS A 267 -1.32 -4.97 8.56
CA CYS A 267 -0.34 -5.77 7.80
C CYS A 267 1.01 -5.84 8.52
N ASP A 268 1.61 -4.69 8.88
CA ASP A 268 2.92 -4.63 9.55
C ASP A 268 2.90 -4.97 11.03
N VAL A 269 1.83 -4.59 11.75
CA VAL A 269 1.70 -4.83 13.18
C VAL A 269 1.62 -6.31 13.50
N SER A 270 1.04 -7.12 12.60
CA SER A 270 0.82 -8.54 12.87
C SER A 270 1.17 -9.46 11.70
N VAL A 271 0.50 -9.31 10.55
CA VAL A 271 0.45 -10.37 9.53
C VAL A 271 1.80 -10.60 8.85
N PHE A 272 2.50 -9.55 8.46
CA PHE A 272 3.79 -9.64 7.78
C PHE A 272 4.89 -10.24 8.66
N LYS A 273 4.83 -10.03 9.98
CA LYS A 273 5.74 -10.71 10.91
C LYS A 273 5.51 -12.22 10.85
N SER A 274 4.25 -12.66 10.88
CA SER A 274 3.90 -14.08 10.80
C SER A 274 4.34 -14.72 9.49
N ILE A 275 4.04 -14.06 8.35
CA ILE A 275 4.48 -14.51 7.02
C ILE A 275 6.01 -14.66 6.97
N LYS A 276 6.75 -13.66 7.45
CA LYS A 276 8.23 -13.68 7.44
C LYS A 276 8.82 -14.79 8.33
N VAL A 277 8.17 -15.13 9.45
CA VAL A 277 8.59 -16.24 10.31
C VAL A 277 8.40 -17.58 9.59
N HIS A 278 7.21 -17.83 9.03
CA HIS A 278 6.94 -19.07 8.30
C HIS A 278 7.78 -19.18 7.02
N TRP A 279 8.01 -18.06 6.32
CA TRP A 279 8.89 -18.03 5.17
C TRP A 279 10.31 -18.48 5.51
N LYS A 280 10.90 -17.96 6.60
CA LYS A 280 12.23 -18.38 7.08
C LYS A 280 12.28 -19.87 7.37
N GLU A 281 11.23 -20.42 7.99
CA GLU A 281 11.15 -21.83 8.30
C GLU A 281 11.06 -22.70 7.04
N ILE A 282 10.22 -22.31 6.07
CA ILE A 282 10.13 -23.00 4.77
C ILE A 282 11.47 -22.94 4.02
N VAL A 283 12.16 -21.81 4.00
CA VAL A 283 13.49 -21.70 3.40
C VAL A 283 14.48 -22.63 4.12
N ARG A 284 14.48 -22.65 5.46
CA ARG A 284 15.35 -23.52 6.25
C ARG A 284 15.12 -25.00 5.93
N GLN A 285 13.86 -25.43 5.86
CA GLN A 285 13.50 -26.81 5.49
C GLN A 285 13.89 -27.14 4.05
N HIS A 286 13.76 -26.18 3.11
CA HIS A 286 14.20 -26.37 1.73
C HIS A 286 15.71 -26.62 1.65
N LYS A 287 16.52 -25.79 2.34
CA LYS A 287 17.98 -25.94 2.43
C LYS A 287 18.42 -27.29 3.01
N GLN A 288 17.63 -27.86 3.94
CA GLN A 288 17.92 -29.18 4.52
C GLN A 288 17.65 -30.33 3.55
N LYS A 289 16.71 -30.15 2.61
CA LYS A 289 16.32 -31.18 1.64
C LYS A 289 17.08 -31.11 0.33
N THR A 290 17.60 -29.93 -0.03
CA THR A 290 18.32 -29.73 -1.29
C THR A 290 19.40 -28.68 -1.17
N THR A 291 20.47 -28.82 -1.96
CA THR A 291 21.52 -27.82 -2.13
C THR A 291 21.14 -26.71 -3.11
N LYS A 292 19.97 -26.81 -3.75
CA LYS A 292 19.48 -25.82 -4.73
C LYS A 292 19.04 -24.53 -4.04
N SER A 293 19.36 -23.42 -4.69
CA SER A 293 18.94 -22.08 -4.29
C SER A 293 17.46 -21.87 -4.55
N ILE A 294 16.82 -21.05 -3.71
CA ILE A 294 15.49 -20.51 -4.05
C ILE A 294 15.71 -19.41 -5.09
N THR A 295 15.00 -19.54 -6.20
CA THR A 295 14.99 -18.62 -7.33
C THR A 295 13.57 -18.14 -7.57
N LYS A 296 13.38 -17.13 -8.43
CA LYS A 296 12.04 -16.67 -8.83
C LYS A 296 11.13 -17.81 -9.35
N ASN A 297 11.70 -18.83 -9.99
CA ASN A 297 10.95 -19.99 -10.51
C ASN A 297 10.49 -20.96 -9.41
N THR A 298 11.22 -21.03 -8.29
CA THR A 298 10.91 -21.96 -7.18
C THR A 298 10.26 -21.26 -6.00
N PHE A 299 10.17 -19.93 -6.04
CA PHE A 299 9.62 -19.10 -4.96
C PHE A 299 8.16 -19.40 -4.69
N ILE A 300 7.30 -19.42 -5.71
CA ILE A 300 5.84 -19.44 -5.52
C ILE A 300 5.33 -20.69 -4.80
N PRO A 301 5.74 -21.93 -5.18
CA PRO A 301 5.28 -23.12 -4.47
C PRO A 301 5.71 -23.16 -2.99
N LEU A 302 6.87 -22.57 -2.67
CA LEU A 302 7.35 -22.47 -1.29
C LEU A 302 6.61 -21.36 -0.53
N PHE A 303 6.43 -20.20 -1.17
CA PHE A 303 5.79 -19.05 -0.57
C PHE A 303 4.31 -19.31 -0.29
N LYS A 304 3.61 -20.04 -1.17
CA LYS A 304 2.24 -20.51 -0.92
C LYS A 304 2.11 -21.22 0.43
N LYS A 305 3.03 -22.13 0.74
CA LYS A 305 3.04 -22.86 2.03
C LYS A 305 3.26 -21.91 3.21
N ALA A 306 4.20 -20.99 3.08
CA ALA A 306 4.46 -19.99 4.11
C ALA A 306 3.27 -19.04 4.32
N TYR A 307 2.57 -18.69 3.25
CA TYR A 307 1.39 -17.83 3.28
C TYR A 307 0.21 -18.53 3.96
N GLU A 308 -0.11 -19.76 3.56
CA GLU A 308 -1.20 -20.56 4.16
C GLU A 308 -0.97 -20.83 5.65
N GLN A 309 0.28 -20.99 6.09
CA GLN A 309 0.60 -21.14 7.51
C GLN A 309 0.61 -19.81 8.25
N GLY A 310 1.18 -18.76 7.65
CA GLY A 310 1.40 -17.46 8.28
C GLY A 310 0.18 -16.56 8.33
N VAL A 311 -0.78 -16.73 7.42
CA VAL A 311 -1.99 -15.93 7.30
C VAL A 311 -3.15 -16.69 7.93
N GLN A 312 -3.38 -16.43 9.22
CA GLN A 312 -4.49 -17.01 9.97
C GLN A 312 -5.51 -15.92 10.36
N PRO A 313 -6.82 -16.21 10.35
CA PRO A 313 -7.85 -15.24 10.72
C PRO A 313 -7.62 -14.61 12.10
N SER A 314 -7.11 -15.38 13.06
CA SER A 314 -6.77 -14.90 14.40
C SER A 314 -5.65 -13.86 14.40
N ILE A 315 -4.64 -14.02 13.54
CA ILE A 315 -3.51 -13.10 13.39
C ILE A 315 -3.98 -11.80 12.73
N ILE A 316 -4.79 -11.92 11.67
CA ILE A 316 -5.38 -10.77 10.99
C ILE A 316 -6.22 -9.94 11.97
N LYS A 317 -7.21 -10.57 12.63
CA LYS A 317 -8.07 -9.91 13.63
C LYS A 317 -7.25 -9.28 14.75
N HIS A 318 -6.17 -9.94 15.18
CA HIS A 318 -5.26 -9.39 16.19
C HIS A 318 -4.60 -8.09 15.72
N GLY A 319 -4.14 -8.03 14.46
CA GLY A 319 -3.59 -6.82 13.85
C GLY A 319 -4.57 -5.65 13.88
N PHE A 320 -5.78 -5.86 13.35
CA PHE A 320 -6.83 -4.82 13.35
C PHE A 320 -7.17 -4.32 14.75
N ARG A 321 -7.31 -5.24 15.72
CA ARG A 321 -7.58 -4.88 17.12
C ARG A 321 -6.44 -4.08 17.74
N LYS A 322 -5.18 -4.44 17.48
CA LYS A 322 -4.01 -3.73 18.02
C LYS A 322 -3.83 -2.33 17.44
N CYS A 323 -4.29 -2.12 16.21
CA CYS A 323 -4.30 -0.81 15.56
C CYS A 323 -5.49 0.06 15.97
N GLY A 324 -6.44 -0.46 16.76
CA GLY A 324 -7.69 0.23 17.09
C GLY A 324 -8.64 0.40 15.89
N ILE A 325 -8.37 -0.25 14.75
CA ILE A 325 -9.19 -0.10 13.53
C ILE A 325 -10.48 -0.92 13.64
N PHE A 326 -10.41 -2.11 14.27
CA PHE A 326 -11.61 -2.89 14.54
C PHE A 326 -11.49 -3.69 15.86
N PRO A 327 -12.38 -3.48 16.85
CA PRO A 327 -13.37 -2.39 16.91
C PRO A 327 -12.74 -1.00 16.73
N PHE A 328 -13.48 -0.06 16.15
CA PHE A 328 -12.98 1.29 15.88
C PHE A 328 -12.87 2.08 17.18
N ASP A 329 -11.67 2.09 17.76
CA ASP A 329 -11.40 2.62 19.08
C ASP A 329 -9.95 3.11 19.17
N ALA A 330 -9.78 4.44 19.28
CA ALA A 330 -8.47 5.05 19.42
C ALA A 330 -7.76 4.64 20.72
N ASP A 331 -8.51 4.34 21.80
CA ASP A 331 -7.93 3.98 23.10
C ASP A 331 -7.33 2.56 23.11
N ALA A 332 -7.67 1.72 22.13
CA ALA A 332 -7.05 0.41 21.94
C ALA A 332 -5.59 0.49 21.45
N VAL A 333 -5.14 1.66 20.95
CA VAL A 333 -3.81 1.87 20.41
C VAL A 333 -2.75 1.94 21.51
N ASP A 334 -1.66 1.21 21.34
CA ASP A 334 -0.51 1.28 22.25
C ASP A 334 0.34 2.53 22.00
N TYR A 335 -0.02 3.64 22.65
CA TYR A 335 0.67 4.92 22.55
C TYR A 335 2.07 4.96 23.16
N SER A 336 2.51 3.92 23.89
CA SER A 336 3.92 3.81 24.34
C SER A 336 4.89 3.68 23.16
N ARG A 337 4.36 3.29 22.00
CA ARG A 337 5.11 3.14 20.74
C ARG A 337 5.27 4.45 19.99
N CYS A 338 4.66 5.54 20.45
CA CYS A 338 4.90 6.89 19.96
C CYS A 338 6.30 7.37 20.37
N ILE A 339 7.07 7.86 19.40
CA ILE A 339 8.48 8.28 19.62
C ILE A 339 8.57 9.48 20.58
N SER A 340 7.51 10.29 20.70
CA SER A 340 7.46 11.45 21.61
C SER A 340 7.62 11.06 23.08
N LYS A 341 6.96 9.98 23.54
CA LYS A 341 7.02 9.54 24.95
C LYS A 341 8.40 9.03 25.37
N ARG A 342 9.15 8.37 24.46
CA ARG A 342 10.52 7.88 24.74
C ARG A 342 11.53 8.99 25.03
N ARG A 343 11.31 10.21 24.54
CA ARG A 343 12.20 11.35 24.80
C ARG A 343 11.88 12.08 26.10
N GLU A 344 10.64 12.00 26.57
CA GLU A 344 10.24 12.57 27.86
C GLU A 344 10.71 11.68 29.02
N GLU A 345 10.74 10.36 28.83
CA GLU A 345 11.28 9.41 29.82
C GLU A 345 12.81 9.44 29.94
N GLN A 346 13.54 9.90 28.92
CA GLN A 346 15.00 10.06 28.98
C GLN A 346 15.46 11.42 29.56
N LYS A 347 14.50 12.29 29.90
CA LYS A 347 14.75 13.61 30.52
C LYS A 347 14.31 13.68 31.99
N LYS A 348 13.79 12.58 32.53
CA LYS A 348 13.62 12.35 33.97
C LYS A 348 14.74 11.41 34.42
#